data_AF-A0A4V6ILI1-F1
#
_entry.id   AF-A0A4V6ILI1-F1
#
_cell.length_a   1.000
_cell.length_b   1.000
_cell.length_c   1.000
_cell.angle_alpha   90.00
_cell.angle_beta   90.00
_cell.angle_gamma   90.00
#
_symmetry.space_group_name_H-M   'P 1'
#
loop_
_entity.id
_entity.type
_entity.pdbx_description
1 polymer ?
#
loop_
_entity_poly.entity_id
_entity_poly.type
_entity_poly.pdbx_seq_one_letter_code
_entity_poly.pdbx_strand_id
1 'polypeptide(L)' 'MMVNGSEESLSQGDMTLERFLEHKGLHPGSVVVERNGEVVERSRFGAVTLSETDKLEILRFVGGGC' A
#
# COMPACT_ATOMS: atom_id res chain seq x y z
N MET A 1 -8.15 -7.30 -4.75
CA MET A 1 -6.77 -6.83 -5.01
C MET A 1 -5.80 -7.75 -4.30
N MET A 2 -4.55 -7.82 -4.72
CA MET A 2 -3.57 -8.65 -4.02
C MET A 2 -2.55 -7.78 -3.29
N VAL A 3 -2.50 -7.89 -1.96
CA VAL A 3 -1.63 -7.11 -1.08
C VAL A 3 -0.63 -8.04 -0.41
N ASN A 4 0.67 -7.84 -0.62
CA ASN A 4 1.71 -8.71 -0.07
C ASN A 4 1.43 -10.21 -0.34
N GLY A 5 0.92 -10.53 -1.53
CA GLY A 5 0.55 -11.90 -1.91
C GLY A 5 -0.70 -12.46 -1.23
N SER A 6 -1.40 -11.68 -0.41
CA SER A 6 -2.69 -12.04 0.19
C SER A 6 -3.84 -11.39 -0.59
N GLU A 7 -4.88 -12.15 -0.91
CA GLU A 7 -6.11 -11.58 -1.46
C GLU A 7 -6.80 -10.70 -0.41
N GLU A 8 -6.91 -9.41 -0.71
CA GLU A 8 -7.65 -8.45 0.08
C GLU A 8 -8.87 -7.96 -0.69
N SER A 9 -10.01 -8.04 -0.04
CA SER A 9 -11.28 -7.50 -0.52
C SER A 9 -11.35 -6.01 -0.17
N LEU A 10 -11.28 -5.16 -1.17
CA LEU A 10 -11.60 -3.74 -1.01
C LEU A 10 -13.10 -3.64 -0.76
N SER A 11 -13.50 -3.34 0.48
CA SER A 11 -14.90 -3.13 0.81
C SER A 11 -15.39 -1.84 0.13
N GLN A 12 -16.07 -2.01 -1.00
CA GLN A 12 -16.86 -1.06 -1.79
C GLN A 12 -16.56 0.43 -1.57
N GLY A 13 -15.73 0.99 -2.45
CA GLY A 13 -15.48 2.42 -2.58
C GLY A 13 -14.08 2.71 -3.10
N ASP A 14 -13.87 3.91 -3.64
CA ASP A 14 -12.57 4.46 -4.05
C ASP A 14 -11.63 4.59 -2.83
N MET A 15 -11.07 3.46 -2.37
CA MET A 15 -10.13 3.46 -1.26
C MET A 15 -8.78 3.92 -1.77
N THR A 16 -8.28 5.04 -1.26
CA THR A 16 -6.93 5.49 -1.57
C THR A 16 -5.90 4.67 -0.82
N LEU A 17 -4.68 4.63 -1.36
CA LEU A 17 -3.58 3.93 -0.73
C LEU A 17 -3.30 4.45 0.68
N GLU A 18 -3.41 5.76 0.88
CA GLU A 18 -3.30 6.39 2.20
C GLU A 18 -4.30 5.81 3.20
N ARG A 19 -5.58 5.75 2.82
CA ARG A 19 -6.64 5.21 3.69
C ARG A 19 -6.45 3.73 3.98
N PHE A 20 -5.99 2.97 3.00
CA PHE A 20 -5.68 1.56 3.19
C PHE A 20 -4.56 1.34 4.22
N LEU A 21 -3.49 2.14 4.14
CA LEU A 21 -2.39 2.09 5.11
C LEU A 21 -2.84 2.51 6.51
N GLU A 22 -3.63 3.58 6.61
CA GLU A 22 -4.24 4.02 7.88
C GLU A 22 -5.11 2.92 8.49
N HIS A 23 -5.96 2.26 7.68
CA HIS A 23 -6.79 1.13 8.10
C HIS A 23 -5.96 -0.06 8.62
N LYS A 24 -4.80 -0.31 8.01
CA LYS A 24 -3.85 -1.33 8.46
C LYS A 24 -3.02 -0.89 9.68
N GLY A 25 -3.14 0.37 10.12
CA GLY A 25 -2.31 0.93 11.19
C GLY A 25 -0.84 1.06 10.79
N LEU A 26 -0.56 1.15 9.49
CA LEU A 26 0.79 1.25 8.95
C LEU A 26 1.17 2.71 8.74
N HIS A 27 2.32 3.12 9.31
CA HIS A 27 2.82 4.47 9.11
C HIS A 27 3.49 4.60 7.73
N PRO A 28 2.99 5.46 6.83
CA PRO A 28 3.54 5.66 5.48
C PRO A 28 4.99 6.17 5.46
N GLY A 29 5.50 6.68 6.59
CA GLY A 29 6.90 7.06 6.74
C GLY A 29 7.87 5.91 7.04
N SER A 30 7.36 4.71 7.35
CA SER A 30 8.15 3.54 7.75
C SER A 30 8.00 2.35 6.80
N VAL A 31 7.15 2.50 5.79
CA VAL A 31 6.84 1.48 4.78
C VAL A 31 7.00 2.09 3.40
N VAL A 32 7.45 1.25 2.48
CA VAL A 32 7.49 1.51 1.04
C VAL A 32 6.32 0.76 0.44
N VAL A 33 5.54 1.41 -0.40
CA VAL A 33 4.46 0.75 -1.13
C VAL A 33 4.81 0.71 -2.60
N GLU A 34 4.73 -0.47 -3.17
CA GLU A 34 4.86 -0.73 -4.59
C GLU A 34 3.50 -1.15 -5.15
N ARG A 35 3.06 -0.52 -6.24
CA ARG A 35 1.81 -0.82 -6.93
C ARG A 35 2.14 -1.32 -8.33
N ASN A 36 1.75 -2.56 -8.64
CA ASN A 36 2.00 -3.21 -9.94
C ASN A 36 3.48 -3.15 -10.39
N GLY A 37 4.43 -3.16 -9.47
CA GLY A 37 5.87 -3.02 -9.77
C GLY A 37 6.38 -1.58 -9.80
N GLU A 38 5.54 -0.57 -9.54
CA GLU A 38 5.94 0.83 -9.43
C GLU A 38 5.92 1.31 -7.98
N VAL A 39 7.06 1.75 -7.47
CA VAL A 39 7.16 2.33 -6.12
C VAL A 39 6.38 3.65 -6.07
N VAL A 40 5.34 3.68 -5.26
CA VAL A 40 4.52 4.87 -5.06
C VAL A 40 5.16 5.70 -3.95
N GLU A 41 5.40 6.98 -4.22
CA GLU A 41 5.83 7.90 -3.19
C GLU A 41 4.69 8.21 -2.21
N ARG A 42 5.04 8.39 -0.93
CA ARG A 42 4.08 8.78 0.13
C ARG A 42 3.20 9.98 -0.25
N SER A 43 3.76 10.97 -0.96
CA SER A 43 3.03 12.17 -1.39
C SER A 43 1.91 11.86 -2.37
N ARG A 44 1.99 10.71 -3.05
CA ARG A 44 0.98 10.21 -3.99
C ARG A 44 -0.03 9.28 -3.33
N PHE A 45 0.14 8.86 -2.08
CA PHE A 45 -0.75 7.89 -1.44
C PHE A 45 -2.20 8.37 -1.37
N GLY A 46 -2.43 9.67 -1.12
CA GLY A 46 -3.76 10.26 -1.12
C GLY A 46 -4.36 10.46 -2.52
N ALA A 47 -3.54 10.44 -3.58
CA ALA A 47 -3.97 10.58 -4.97
C ALA A 47 -4.10 9.24 -5.71
N VAL A 48 -3.53 8.17 -5.15
CA VAL A 48 -3.53 6.83 -5.74
C VAL A 48 -4.73 6.06 -5.20
N THR A 49 -5.70 5.83 -6.07
CA THR A 49 -6.86 4.97 -5.80
C THR A 49 -6.51 3.50 -6.06
N LEU A 50 -6.89 2.64 -5.14
CA LEU A 50 -6.70 1.20 -5.25
C LEU A 50 -7.89 0.56 -5.98
N SER A 51 -7.61 -0.35 -6.90
CA SER A 51 -8.61 -1.16 -7.59
C SER A 51 -8.49 -2.64 -7.24
N GLU A 52 -9.57 -3.39 -7.42
CA GLU A 52 -9.58 -4.82 -7.11
C GLU A 52 -8.63 -5.66 -7.97
N THR A 53 -8.21 -5.13 -9.11
CA THR A 53 -7.23 -5.75 -10.03
C THR A 53 -5.79 -5.34 -9.75
N ASP A 54 -5.55 -4.40 -8.83
CA ASP A 54 -4.20 -3.95 -8.51
C ASP A 54 -3.45 -4.97 -7.66
N LYS A 55 -2.13 -5.04 -7.88
CA LYS A 55 -1.17 -5.67 -6.97
C LYS A 55 -0.48 -4.60 -6.14
N LEU A 56 -0.47 -4.77 -4.83
CA LEU A 56 0.22 -3.92 -3.88
C LEU A 56 1.24 -4.76 -3.11
N GLU A 57 2.45 -4.26 -3.01
CA GLU A 57 3.48 -4.77 -2.11
C GLU A 57 3.82 -3.70 -1.11
N ILE A 58 3.67 -4.03 0.18
CA ILE A 58 4.00 -3.14 1.28
C ILE A 58 5.25 -3.69 1.93
N LEU A 59 6.38 -3.09 1.56
CA LEU A 59 7.70 -3.45 2.04
C LEU A 59 8.02 -2.59 3.26
N ARG A 60 8.35 -3.21 4.39
CA ARG A 60 8.85 -2.48 5.55
C ARG A 60 10.35 -2.31 5.39
N PHE A 61 10.84 -1.09 5.56
CA PHE A 61 12.28 -0.84 5.52
C PHE A 61 12.91 -1.45 6.77
N VAL A 62 13.42 -2.68 6.66
CA VAL A 62 14.27 -3.29 7.68
C VAL A 62 15.69 -2.80 7.45
N GLY A 63 15.97 -1.59 7.95
CA GLY A 63 17.34 -1.08 8.03
C GLY A 63 18.20 -2.09 8.78
N GLY A 64 19.20 -2.62 8.09
CA GLY A 64 20.07 -3.70 8.54
C GLY A 64 20.64 -3.45 9.92
N GLY A 65 20.75 -4.55 10.65
CA GLY A 65 21.36 -4.60 11.97
C GLY A 65 22.77 -4.05 11.98
N CYS A 66 23.06 -3.39 13.11
CA CYS A 66 24.39 -3.20 13.65
C CYS A 66 25.18 -4.52 13.75
#